data_AF-A0A4V3V7L5-F1
#
_entry.id   AF-A0A4V3V7L5-F1
#
_cell.length_a   1.000
_cell.length_b   1.000
_cell.length_c   1.000
_cell.angle_alpha   90.00
_cell.angle_beta   90.00
_cell.angle_gamma   90.00
#
_symmetry.space_group_name_H-M   'P 1'
#
loop_
_entity.id
_entity.type
_entity.pdbx_description
1 polymer ?
#
loop_
_entity_poly.entity_id
_entity_poly.type
_entity_poly.pdbx_seq_one_letter_code
_entity_poly.pdbx_strand_id
1 'polypeptide(L)'
;MRRRRGLPIQLILIIVGAILFVILVISFFRSSPEEEAKELVHSFYKYEQDADFGSSWELFHPLMQERFQKADYIQQRNHVFVGHFGTDTFKFTIEDAEKLKSWQMTQNSTTFHDVYKVPITQTYKSTYGTFSIHQDVFVVHEDGDWMLLWSYR
;
A
#
# COMPACT_ATOMS: atom_id res chain seq x y z
N MET A 1 -18.92 -49.54 36.86
CA MET A 1 -17.60 -48.95 36.49
C MET A 1 -17.64 -48.50 35.03
N ARG A 2 -17.68 -47.19 34.76
CA ARG A 2 -17.86 -46.62 33.41
C ARG A 2 -16.48 -46.47 32.76
N ARG A 3 -16.10 -47.42 31.89
CA ARG A 3 -14.82 -47.38 31.14
C ARG A 3 -14.79 -46.13 30.26
N ARG A 4 -14.01 -45.12 30.65
CA ARG A 4 -13.62 -44.01 29.76
C ARG A 4 -12.78 -44.60 28.64
N ARG A 5 -13.38 -44.83 27.47
CA ARG A 5 -12.64 -45.13 26.24
C ARG A 5 -11.93 -43.84 25.84
N GLY A 6 -10.62 -43.77 26.06
CA GLY A 6 -9.80 -42.68 25.52
C GLY A 6 -9.95 -42.62 24.01
N LEU A 7 -9.88 -41.42 23.44
CA LEU A 7 -9.90 -41.24 21.99
C LEU A 7 -8.77 -42.08 21.37
N PRO A 8 -9.02 -42.83 20.30
CA PRO A 8 -7.99 -43.64 19.67
C PRO A 8 -6.90 -42.72 19.12
N ILE A 9 -5.64 -43.07 19.34
CA ILE A 9 -4.46 -42.25 18.97
C ILE A 9 -4.48 -41.86 17.49
N GLN A 10 -5.07 -42.70 16.63
CA GLN A 10 -5.30 -42.42 15.21
C GLN A 10 -6.19 -41.19 14.96
N LEU A 11 -7.26 -41.00 15.75
CA LEU A 11 -8.12 -39.81 15.67
C LEU A 11 -7.37 -38.55 16.11
N ILE A 12 -6.50 -38.65 17.10
CA ILE A 12 -5.65 -37.54 17.56
C ILE A 12 -4.66 -37.14 16.45
N LEU A 13 -4.01 -38.12 15.80
CA LEU A 13 -3.08 -37.87 14.70
C LEU A 13 -3.76 -37.23 13.48
N ILE A 14 -4.98 -37.65 13.15
CA ILE A 14 -5.76 -37.05 12.05
C ILE A 14 -6.12 -35.59 12.37
N ILE A 15 -6.56 -35.31 13.60
CA ILE A 15 -6.91 -33.95 14.04
C ILE A 15 -5.67 -33.05 14.00
N VAL A 16 -4.53 -33.52 14.51
CA VAL A 16 -3.27 -32.76 14.47
C VAL A 16 -2.83 -32.50 13.02
N GLY A 17 -2.94 -33.50 12.14
CA GLY A 17 -2.63 -33.36 10.71
C GLY A 17 -3.53 -32.33 10.03
N ALA A 18 -4.83 -32.34 10.32
CA ALA A 18 -5.78 -31.37 9.78
C ALA A 18 -5.48 -29.95 10.28
N ILE A 19 -5.15 -29.77 11.56
CA ILE A 19 -4.77 -28.46 12.12
C ILE A 19 -3.49 -27.94 11.46
N LEU A 20 -2.45 -28.78 11.32
CA LEU A 20 -1.22 -28.40 10.65
C LEU A 20 -1.45 -28.02 9.19
N PHE A 21 -2.30 -28.77 8.48
CA PHE A 21 -2.67 -28.45 7.10
C PHE A 21 -3.38 -27.09 7.00
N VAL A 22 -4.33 -26.81 7.90
CA VAL A 22 -5.02 -25.50 7.96
C VAL A 22 -4.03 -24.37 8.25
N ILE A 23 -3.09 -24.54 9.18
CA ILE A 23 -2.05 -23.54 9.47
C ILE A 23 -1.18 -23.29 8.24
N LEU A 24 -0.80 -24.35 7.52
CA LEU A 24 0.04 -24.26 6.32
C LEU A 24 -0.69 -23.51 5.20
N VAL A 25 -1.98 -23.81 5.00
CA VAL A 25 -2.84 -23.11 4.04
C VAL A 25 -2.97 -21.62 4.41
N ILE A 26 -3.26 -21.30 5.67
CA ILE A 26 -3.37 -19.90 6.12
C ILE A 26 -2.04 -19.16 5.96
N SER A 27 -0.92 -19.80 6.27
CA SER A 27 0.41 -19.22 6.10
C SER A 27 0.76 -18.97 4.64
N PHE A 28 0.27 -19.80 3.72
CA PHE A 28 0.50 -19.64 2.28
C PHE A 28 -0.32 -18.48 1.70
N PHE A 29 -1.48 -18.16 2.31
CA PHE A 29 -2.32 -17.03 1.92
C PHE A 29 -1.98 -15.72 2.64
N ARG A 30 -0.97 -15.67 3.52
CA ARG A 30 -0.50 -14.41 4.09
C ARG A 30 0.38 -13.69 3.07
N SER A 31 -0.07 -12.54 2.60
CA SER A 31 0.73 -11.61 1.80
C SER A 31 1.98 -11.19 2.56
N SER A 32 3.10 -11.03 1.86
CA SER A 32 4.30 -10.46 2.45
C SER A 32 4.08 -8.97 2.73
N PRO A 33 4.79 -8.37 3.71
CA PRO A 33 4.74 -6.93 3.93
C PRO A 33 5.10 -6.09 2.68
N GLU A 34 5.96 -6.62 1.81
CA GLU A 34 6.30 -5.98 0.53
C GLU A 34 5.11 -5.98 -0.43
N GLU A 35 4.36 -7.07 -0.48
CA GLU A 35 3.17 -7.18 -1.32
C GLU A 35 2.03 -6.29 -0.80
N GLU A 36 1.84 -6.22 0.52
CA GLU A 36 0.89 -5.29 1.14
C GLU A 36 1.24 -3.83 0.82
N ALA A 37 2.53 -3.47 0.88
CA ALA A 37 2.98 -2.14 0.51
C ALA A 37 2.74 -1.83 -0.98
N LYS A 38 3.00 -2.80 -1.87
CA LYS A 38 2.71 -2.65 -3.31
C LYS A 38 1.21 -2.52 -3.57
N GLU A 39 0.38 -3.30 -2.90
CA GLU A 39 -1.08 -3.27 -3.06
C GLU A 39 -1.68 -1.95 -2.57
N LEU A 40 -1.18 -1.39 -1.46
CA LEU A 40 -1.57 -0.06 -1.00
C LEU A 40 -1.24 1.01 -2.05
N VAL A 41 -0.02 0.99 -2.58
CA VAL A 41 0.42 1.95 -3.62
C VAL A 41 -0.38 1.77 -4.90
N HIS A 42 -0.67 0.53 -5.29
CA HIS A 42 -1.53 0.21 -6.41
C HIS A 42 -2.93 0.79 -6.22
N SER A 43 -3.56 0.54 -5.07
CA SER A 43 -4.88 1.08 -4.72
C SER A 43 -4.90 2.61 -4.75
N PHE A 44 -3.87 3.25 -4.18
CA PHE A 44 -3.71 4.70 -4.20
C PHE A 44 -3.69 5.25 -5.63
N TYR A 45 -2.80 4.75 -6.48
CA TYR A 45 -2.69 5.26 -7.85
C TYR A 45 -3.86 4.82 -8.74
N LYS A 46 -4.57 3.75 -8.37
CA LYS A 46 -5.81 3.36 -9.03
C LYS A 46 -6.92 4.39 -8.76
N TYR A 47 -7.10 4.81 -7.52
CA TYR A 47 -8.03 5.89 -7.17
C TYR A 47 -7.66 7.21 -7.88
N GLU A 48 -6.37 7.56 -7.89
CA GLU A 48 -5.87 8.74 -8.62
C GLU A 48 -6.14 8.66 -10.13
N GLN A 49 -5.95 7.49 -10.74
CA GLN A 49 -6.22 7.24 -12.15
C GLN A 49 -7.71 7.39 -12.48
N ASP A 50 -8.59 6.98 -11.56
CA ASP A 50 -10.04 7.03 -11.69
C ASP A 50 -10.63 8.40 -11.26
N ALA A 51 -9.76 9.39 -10.99
CA ALA A 51 -10.08 10.72 -10.48
C ALA A 51 -10.84 10.73 -9.14
N ASP A 52 -10.78 9.64 -8.38
CA ASP A 52 -11.26 9.55 -7.00
C ASP A 52 -10.16 9.97 -6.03
N PHE A 53 -9.79 11.26 -6.11
CA PHE A 53 -8.77 11.86 -5.23
C PHE A 53 -9.18 11.86 -3.76
N GLY A 54 -10.48 11.69 -3.47
CA GLY A 54 -10.99 11.62 -2.11
C GLY A 54 -10.62 10.31 -1.43
N SER A 55 -10.74 9.19 -2.14
CA SER A 55 -10.37 7.87 -1.63
C SER A 55 -8.87 7.65 -1.58
N SER A 56 -8.10 8.16 -2.55
CA SER A 56 -6.63 8.11 -2.49
C SER A 56 -6.10 8.89 -1.27
N TRP A 57 -6.69 10.04 -0.96
CA TRP A 57 -6.31 10.86 0.18
C TRP A 57 -6.49 10.14 1.53
N GLU A 58 -7.48 9.26 1.66
CA GLU A 58 -7.69 8.48 2.89
C GLU A 58 -6.57 7.45 3.14
N LEU A 59 -5.83 7.03 2.09
CA LEU A 59 -4.70 6.10 2.23
C LEU A 59 -3.41 6.79 2.67
N PHE A 60 -3.41 8.12 2.76
CA PHE A 60 -2.26 8.87 3.24
C PHE A 60 -2.06 8.73 4.74
N HIS A 61 -0.80 8.72 5.13
CA HIS A 61 -0.41 8.92 6.52
C HIS A 61 -0.86 10.31 7.04
N PRO A 62 -1.19 10.47 8.35
CA PRO A 62 -1.57 11.75 8.94
C PRO A 62 -0.65 12.94 8.60
N LEU A 63 0.68 12.74 8.59
CA LEU A 63 1.63 13.79 8.16
C LEU A 63 1.38 14.34 6.74
N MET A 64 0.92 13.49 5.83
CA MET A 64 0.54 13.90 4.47
C MET A 64 -0.82 14.60 4.48
N GLN A 65 -1.76 14.13 5.29
CA GLN A 65 -3.08 14.75 5.45
C GLN A 65 -3.00 16.14 6.10
N GLU A 66 -2.08 16.35 7.04
CA GLU A 66 -1.77 17.66 7.61
C GLU A 66 -1.26 18.63 6.54
N ARG A 67 -0.41 18.13 5.63
CA ARG A 67 0.16 18.91 4.53
C ARG A 67 -0.88 19.25 3.46
N PHE A 68 -1.84 18.37 3.24
CA PHE A 68 -2.86 18.50 2.20
C PHE A 68 -4.25 18.43 2.81
N GLN A 69 -4.87 19.57 3.04
CA GLN A 69 -6.30 19.60 3.37
C GLN A 69 -7.09 18.91 2.25
N LYS A 70 -7.97 17.97 2.61
CA LYS A 70 -8.61 17.07 1.64
C LYS A 70 -9.28 17.80 0.48
N ALA A 71 -10.03 18.87 0.76
CA ALA A 71 -10.69 19.66 -0.28
C ALA A 71 -9.69 20.30 -1.25
N ASP A 72 -8.60 20.85 -0.74
CA ASP A 72 -7.54 21.46 -1.56
C ASP A 72 -6.80 20.42 -2.38
N TYR A 73 -6.53 19.24 -1.80
CA TYR A 73 -5.93 18.11 -2.51
C TYR A 73 -6.76 17.71 -3.73
N ILE A 74 -8.07 17.48 -3.53
CA ILE A 74 -8.98 17.08 -4.60
C ILE A 74 -9.03 18.15 -5.70
N GLN A 75 -9.13 19.43 -5.33
CA GLN A 75 -9.18 20.53 -6.30
C GLN A 75 -7.87 20.67 -7.08
N GLN A 76 -6.72 20.64 -6.41
CA GLN A 76 -5.42 20.84 -7.03
C GLN A 76 -5.04 19.67 -7.95
N ARG A 77 -5.29 18.42 -7.54
CA ARG A 77 -5.02 17.25 -8.40
C ARG A 77 -5.83 17.34 -9.69
N ASN A 78 -7.11 17.66 -9.60
CA ASN A 78 -7.95 17.85 -10.78
C ASN A 78 -7.45 19.00 -11.67
N HIS A 79 -7.13 20.15 -11.08
CA HIS A 79 -6.68 21.32 -11.83
C HIS A 79 -5.34 21.09 -12.58
N VAL A 80 -4.38 20.45 -11.92
CA VAL A 80 -3.04 20.22 -12.47
C VAL A 80 -3.06 19.09 -13.51
N PHE A 81 -3.64 17.94 -13.17
CA PHE A 81 -3.51 16.76 -14.02
C PHE A 81 -4.56 16.71 -15.14
N VAL A 82 -5.80 17.12 -14.87
CA VAL A 82 -6.85 17.13 -15.90
C VAL A 82 -6.81 18.43 -16.69
N GLY A 83 -6.80 19.56 -15.97
CA GLY A 83 -6.85 20.89 -16.58
C GLY A 83 -5.60 21.22 -17.39
N HIS A 84 -4.42 21.23 -16.76
CA HIS A 84 -3.20 21.70 -17.42
C HIS A 84 -2.58 20.70 -18.39
N PHE A 85 -2.59 19.40 -18.07
CA PHE A 85 -2.05 18.41 -19.01
C PHE A 85 -3.05 18.05 -20.12
N GLY A 86 -4.32 18.47 -20.00
CA GLY A 86 -5.34 18.20 -21.02
C GLY A 86 -5.55 16.70 -21.22
N THR A 87 -5.54 15.93 -20.13
CA THR A 87 -5.66 14.47 -20.14
C THR A 87 -6.58 14.02 -19.03
N ASP A 88 -7.53 13.14 -19.36
CA ASP A 88 -8.53 12.70 -18.38
C ASP A 88 -7.95 11.72 -17.35
N THR A 89 -6.81 11.08 -17.67
CA THR A 89 -6.20 10.03 -16.85
C THR A 89 -4.73 9.75 -17.23
N PHE A 90 -4.08 8.83 -16.51
CA PHE A 90 -2.71 8.37 -16.76
C PHE A 90 -2.61 6.85 -16.67
N LYS A 91 -1.53 6.28 -17.21
CA LYS A 91 -1.15 4.89 -16.92
C LYS A 91 -0.09 4.87 -15.85
N PHE A 92 -0.05 3.85 -15.00
CA PHE A 92 1.05 3.70 -14.05
C PHE A 92 1.58 2.27 -14.01
N THR A 93 2.84 2.15 -13.61
CA THR A 93 3.52 0.89 -13.31
C THR A 93 4.17 0.99 -11.95
N ILE A 94 4.21 -0.13 -11.24
CA ILE A 94 4.81 -0.26 -9.91
C ILE A 94 5.98 -1.23 -10.03
N GLU A 95 7.14 -0.83 -9.52
CA GLU A 95 8.33 -1.65 -9.44
C GLU A 95 8.38 -2.42 -8.12
N ASP A 96 9.42 -3.22 -7.92
CA ASP A 96 9.56 -4.01 -6.69
C ASP A 96 9.83 -3.12 -5.47
N ALA A 97 9.20 -3.48 -4.36
CA ALA A 97 9.34 -2.77 -3.10
C ALA A 97 10.73 -3.05 -2.48
N GLU A 98 11.39 -2.00 -2.03
CA GLU A 98 12.65 -2.08 -1.30
C GLU A 98 12.41 -1.77 0.18
N LYS A 99 12.76 -2.70 1.06
CA LYS A 99 12.69 -2.47 2.50
C LYS A 99 13.86 -1.60 2.99
N LEU A 100 13.53 -0.48 3.62
CA LEU A 100 14.45 0.44 4.28
C LEU A 100 14.38 0.28 5.80
N LYS A 101 15.53 0.24 6.46
CA LYS A 101 15.59 0.13 7.93
C LYS A 101 15.06 1.38 8.63
N SER A 102 15.32 2.54 8.06
CA SER A 102 14.81 3.82 8.54
C SER A 102 14.72 4.84 7.41
N TRP A 103 13.74 5.72 7.51
CA TRP A 103 13.53 6.81 6.56
C TRP A 103 12.76 7.97 7.22
N GLN A 104 12.91 9.18 6.69
CA GLN A 104 12.17 10.37 7.12
C GLN A 104 11.63 11.11 5.90
N MET A 105 10.37 11.55 6.00
CA MET A 105 9.66 12.33 4.99
C MET A 105 10.36 13.66 4.65
N THR A 106 10.84 14.38 5.68
CA THR A 106 11.66 15.58 5.57
C THR A 106 12.87 15.47 6.50
N GLN A 107 13.82 16.39 6.44
CA GLN A 107 14.98 16.37 7.36
C GLN A 107 14.58 16.49 8.85
N ASN A 108 13.42 17.10 9.15
CA ASN A 108 12.97 17.39 10.51
C ASN A 108 11.70 16.64 10.92
N SER A 109 11.25 15.65 10.14
CA SER A 109 10.08 14.83 10.49
C SER A 109 10.46 13.63 11.35
N THR A 110 9.44 12.97 11.91
CA THR A 110 9.57 11.66 12.54
C THR A 110 10.35 10.69 11.65
N THR A 111 11.21 9.90 12.30
CA THR A 111 11.91 8.78 11.66
C THR A 111 11.05 7.54 11.76
N PHE A 112 10.66 7.03 10.60
CA PHE A 112 9.97 5.77 10.46
C PHE A 112 10.97 4.62 10.36
N HIS A 113 10.59 3.46 10.86
CA HIS A 113 11.35 2.22 10.79
C HIS A 113 10.60 1.19 9.95
N ASP A 114 11.33 0.21 9.39
CA ASP A 114 10.76 -0.85 8.55
C ASP A 114 9.86 -0.30 7.41
N VAL A 115 10.38 0.71 6.70
CA VAL A 115 9.67 1.44 5.63
C VAL A 115 9.84 0.72 4.30
N TYR A 116 8.81 0.69 3.48
CA TYR A 116 8.87 0.12 2.13
C TYR A 116 8.89 1.24 1.09
N LYS A 117 9.98 1.34 0.33
CA LYS A 117 10.07 2.24 -0.83
C LYS A 117 9.54 1.50 -2.05
N VAL A 118 8.54 2.06 -2.71
CA VAL A 118 7.87 1.51 -3.87
C VAL A 118 8.03 2.51 -5.02
N PRO A 119 8.95 2.25 -5.97
CA PRO A 119 9.10 3.11 -7.14
C PRO A 119 7.89 2.98 -8.07
N ILE A 120 7.36 4.11 -8.53
CA ILE A 120 6.25 4.17 -9.46
C ILE A 120 6.59 5.05 -10.65
N THR A 121 6.03 4.70 -11.81
CA THR A 121 6.11 5.51 -13.02
C THR A 121 4.70 5.82 -13.51
N GLN A 122 4.33 7.10 -13.56
CA GLN A 122 3.07 7.58 -14.14
C GLN A 122 3.32 8.12 -15.55
N THR A 123 2.64 7.59 -16.55
CA THR A 123 2.74 8.02 -17.95
C THR A 123 1.48 8.76 -18.38
N TYR A 124 1.66 10.01 -18.77
CA TYR A 124 0.59 10.90 -19.21
C TYR A 124 0.65 11.09 -20.72
N LYS A 125 -0.51 11.06 -21.37
CA LYS A 125 -0.68 11.49 -22.76
C LYS A 125 -1.32 12.87 -22.75
N SER A 126 -0.48 13.90 -22.77
CA SER A 126 -0.90 15.29 -22.65
C SER A 126 -1.03 15.98 -24.00
N THR A 127 -1.64 17.17 -24.01
CA THR A 127 -1.62 18.06 -25.19
C THR A 127 -0.19 18.46 -25.60
N TYR A 128 0.77 18.39 -24.68
CA TYR A 128 2.18 18.71 -24.91
C TYR A 128 3.03 17.49 -25.29
N GLY A 129 2.41 16.33 -25.52
CA GLY A 129 3.10 15.07 -25.81
C GLY A 129 3.02 14.06 -24.68
N THR A 130 3.76 12.96 -24.82
CA THR A 130 3.82 11.89 -23.80
C THR A 130 4.99 12.12 -22.89
N PHE A 131 4.76 12.10 -21.57
CA PHE A 131 5.81 12.15 -20.57
C PHE A 131 5.54 11.17 -19.44
N SER A 132 6.60 10.82 -18.73
CA SER A 132 6.56 9.93 -17.59
C SER A 132 7.12 10.62 -16.36
N ILE A 133 6.44 10.46 -15.23
CA ILE A 133 6.85 10.93 -13.91
C ILE A 133 7.31 9.71 -13.12
N HIS A 134 8.59 9.68 -12.78
CA HIS A 134 9.17 8.68 -11.89
C HIS A 134 9.16 9.22 -10.47
N GLN A 135 8.63 8.46 -9.53
CA GLN A 135 8.49 8.88 -8.14
C GLN A 135 8.74 7.69 -7.21
N ASP A 136 9.51 7.92 -6.16
CA ASP A 136 9.60 6.98 -5.05
C ASP A 136 8.48 7.28 -4.04
N VAL A 137 7.68 6.27 -3.75
CA VAL A 137 6.61 6.32 -2.75
C VAL A 137 7.00 5.48 -1.54
N PHE A 138 6.64 5.93 -0.35
CA PHE A 138 7.04 5.29 0.90
C PHE A 138 5.81 4.79 1.62
N VAL A 139 5.88 3.58 2.14
CA VAL A 139 4.79 2.94 2.87
C VAL A 139 5.29 2.52 4.25
N VAL A 140 4.50 2.82 5.26
CA VAL A 140 4.77 2.47 6.66
C VAL A 140 3.59 1.68 7.22
N HIS A 141 3.87 0.83 8.21
CA HIS A 141 2.86 0.11 8.98
C HIS A 141 2.90 0.62 10.41
N GLU A 142 1.88 1.40 10.80
CA GLU A 142 1.76 1.98 12.15
C GLU A 142 0.36 1.72 12.69
N ASP A 143 0.28 1.41 13.99
CA ASP A 143 -0.98 1.13 14.70
C ASP A 143 -1.90 0.07 14.06
N GLY A 144 -1.32 -0.81 13.23
CA GLY A 144 -2.04 -1.88 12.54
C GLY A 144 -2.45 -1.54 11.11
N ASP A 145 -2.26 -0.30 10.67
CA ASP A 145 -2.68 0.18 9.36
C ASP A 145 -1.47 0.50 8.46
N TRP A 146 -1.64 0.18 7.17
CA TRP A 146 -0.67 0.50 6.12
C TRP A 146 -1.00 1.88 5.56
N MET A 147 0.00 2.77 5.53
CA MET A 147 -0.19 4.17 5.15
C MET A 147 0.90 4.66 4.20
N LEU A 148 0.51 5.56 3.30
CA LEU A 148 1.36 6.06 2.22
C LEU A 148 1.94 7.44 2.55
N LEU A 149 3.20 7.66 2.19
CA LEU A 149 3.94 8.92 2.30
C LEU A 149 4.71 9.26 1.03
N TRP A 150 4.94 10.55 0.81
CA TRP A 150 5.85 11.06 -0.22
C TRP A 150 7.09 11.69 0.39
N SER A 151 8.21 11.67 -0.33
CA SER A 151 9.44 12.34 0.08
C SER A 151 9.41 13.83 -0.26
N TYR A 152 9.92 14.66 0.66
CA TYR A 152 10.11 16.11 0.48
C TYR A 152 11.51 16.56 0.91
N ARG A 153 12.49 15.65 0.78
CA ARG A 153 13.90 15.95 1.05
C ARG A 153 14.54 16.80 -0.05
#